data_AF-D1YVN4-F1
#
_entry.id   AF-D1YVN4-F1
#
_cell.length_a   1.000
_cell.length_b   1.000
_cell.length_c   1.000
_cell.angle_alpha   90.00
_cell.angle_beta   90.00
_cell.angle_gamma   90.00
#
_symmetry.space_group_name_H-M   'P 1'
#
loop_
_entity.id
_entity.type
_entity.pdbx_description
1 polymer ?
#
loop_
_entity_poly.entity_id
_entity_poly.type
_entity_poly.pdbx_seq_one_letter_code
_entity_poly.pdbx_strand_id
1 'polypeptide(L)' 'MDNLTQRRIIAVIGIIIAFGGLCSFLWGMLNKDSVLQLIGFFSIIIAYVLMLAVKKIREKGMAEKQQESKVE' A
#
# COMPACT_ATOMS: atom_id res chain seq x y z
N MET A 1 10.84 18.10 3.71
CA MET A 1 10.80 16.88 2.88
C MET A 1 9.67 17.04 1.88
N ASP A 2 9.97 17.00 0.58
CA ASP A 2 9.00 17.27 -0.47
C ASP A 2 7.83 16.28 -0.46
N ASN A 3 6.61 16.81 -0.56
CA ASN A 3 5.34 16.07 -0.55
C ASN A 3 5.29 14.95 -1.64
N LEU A 4 6.11 15.09 -2.69
CA LEU A 4 6.32 14.11 -3.76
C LEU A 4 7.13 12.89 -3.32
N THR A 5 8.22 13.11 -2.58
CA THR A 5 9.11 12.06 -2.08
C THR A 5 8.38 11.21 -1.04
N GLN A 6 7.60 11.84 -0.16
CA GLN A 6 6.80 11.14 0.84
C GLN A 6 5.72 10.25 0.19
N ARG A 7 5.02 10.74 -0.86
CA ARG A 7 4.08 9.93 -1.64
C ARG A 7 4.74 8.73 -2.32
N ARG A 8 5.95 8.90 -2.86
CA ARG A 8 6.71 7.80 -3.47
C ARG A 8 7.13 6.77 -2.44
N ILE A 9 7.68 7.21 -1.29
CA ILE A 9 8.10 6.31 -0.21
C ILE A 9 6.93 5.47 0.29
N ILE A 10 5.77 6.08 0.54
CA ILE A 10 4.61 5.33 1.03
C ILE A 10 4.11 4.32 -0.02
N ALA A 11 4.10 4.70 -1.30
CA ALA A 11 3.76 3.76 -2.38
C ALA A 11 4.75 2.59 -2.48
N VAL A 12 6.06 2.87 -2.36
CA VAL A 12 7.11 1.85 -2.38
C VAL A 12 6.99 0.91 -1.19
N ILE A 13 6.77 1.44 0.02
CA ILE A 13 6.55 0.63 1.23
C ILE A 13 5.31 -0.27 1.06
N GLY A 14 4.21 0.25 0.51
CA GLY A 14 3.02 -0.54 0.23
C GLY A 14 3.28 -1.69 -0.75
N ILE A 15 4.07 -1.44 -1.80
CA ILE A 15 4.48 -2.48 -2.76
C ILE A 15 5.33 -3.55 -2.09
N ILE A 16 6.31 -3.17 -1.26
CA ILE A 16 7.18 -4.11 -0.55
C ILE A 16 6.36 -5.01 0.38
N ILE A 17 5.43 -4.44 1.14
CA ILE A 17 4.56 -5.22 2.05
C ILE A 17 3.65 -6.16 1.25
N ALA A 18 3.05 -5.70 0.15
CA ALA A 18 2.23 -6.54 -0.71
C ALA A 18 3.04 -7.71 -1.29
N PHE A 19 4.26 -7.43 -1.75
CA PHE A 19 5.16 -8.43 -2.34
C PHE A 19 5.61 -9.46 -1.30
N GLY A 20 6.02 -9.01 -0.12
CA GLY A 20 6.41 -9.90 1.00
C GLY A 20 5.26 -10.77 1.49
N GLY A 21 4.04 -10.22 1.54
CA GLY A 21 2.82 -10.96 1.87
C GLY A 21 2.49 -12.03 0.84
N LEU A 22 2.57 -11.70 -0.45
CA LEU A 22 2.37 -12.65 -1.55
C LEU A 22 3.41 -13.77 -1.56
N CYS A 23 4.69 -13.45 -1.37
CA CYS A 23 5.76 -14.44 -1.28
C CYS A 23 5.56 -15.38 -0.09
N SER A 24 5.22 -14.84 1.09
CA SER A 24 4.95 -15.66 2.28
C SER A 24 3.72 -16.54 2.09
N PHE A 25 2.68 -16.03 1.43
CA PHE A 25 1.48 -16.80 1.10
C PHE A 25 1.79 -17.96 0.14
N LEU A 26 2.52 -17.70 -0.95
CA LEU A 26 2.94 -18.73 -1.90
C LEU A 26 3.83 -19.78 -1.23
N TRP A 27 4.77 -19.34 -0.40
CA TRP A 27 5.67 -20.24 0.32
C TRP A 27 4.92 -21.12 1.33
N GLY A 28 3.95 -20.55 2.05
CA GLY A 28 3.05 -21.30 2.94
C GLY A 28 2.22 -22.32 2.17
N MET A 29 1.72 -21.96 0.98
CA MET A 29 0.97 -22.89 0.13
C MET A 29 1.83 -24.05 -0.38
N LEU A 30 3.07 -23.77 -0.79
CA LEU A 30 4.03 -24.79 -1.26
C LEU A 30 4.40 -25.78 -0.16
N ASN A 31 4.59 -25.30 1.08
CA ASN A 31 4.97 -26.15 2.21
C ASN A 31 3.77 -26.74 2.98
N LYS A 32 2.53 -26.50 2.53
CA LYS A 32 1.29 -26.84 3.25
C LYS A 32 1.28 -26.31 4.69
N ASP A 33 1.93 -25.18 4.90
CA ASP A 33 2.11 -24.58 6.21
C ASP A 33 1.03 -23.52 6.42
N SER A 34 -0.03 -23.91 7.14
CA SER A 34 -1.22 -23.08 7.35
C SER A 34 -0.91 -21.78 8.07
N VAL A 35 0.16 -21.74 8.90
CA VAL A 35 0.57 -20.53 9.63
C VAL A 35 1.10 -19.48 8.67
N LEU A 36 1.97 -19.87 7.74
CA LEU A 36 2.52 -18.97 6.73
C LEU A 36 1.45 -18.51 5.72
N GLN A 37 0.50 -19.37 5.37
CA GLN A 37 -0.68 -18.96 4.60
C GLN A 37 -1.51 -17.91 5.33
N LEU A 38 -1.76 -18.08 6.63
CA LEU A 38 -2.52 -17.11 7.43
C LEU A 38 -1.79 -15.77 7.51
N ILE A 39 -0.48 -15.80 7.79
CA ILE A 39 0.38 -14.60 7.85
C ILE A 39 0.39 -13.89 6.50
N GLY A 40 0.56 -14.62 5.40
CA GLY A 40 0.51 -14.08 4.06
C GLY A 40 -0.84 -13.44 3.74
N PHE A 41 -1.95 -14.09 4.13
CA PHE A 41 -3.30 -13.58 3.95
C PHE A 41 -3.54 -12.28 4.73
N PHE A 42 -3.16 -12.22 6.02
CA PHE A 42 -3.24 -11.01 6.82
C PHE A 42 -2.35 -9.88 6.27
N SER A 43 -1.16 -10.22 5.77
CA SER A 43 -0.27 -9.25 5.13
C SER A 43 -0.89 -8.63 3.87
N ILE A 44 -1.62 -9.41 3.07
CA ILE A 44 -2.35 -8.89 1.90
C ILE A 44 -3.49 -7.96 2.32
N ILE A 45 -4.23 -8.29 3.38
CA ILE A 45 -5.29 -7.42 3.92
C ILE A 45 -4.70 -6.08 4.39
N ILE A 46 -3.60 -6.12 5.15
CA ILE A 46 -2.93 -4.91 5.64
C ILE A 46 -2.42 -4.06 4.47
N ALA A 47 -1.84 -4.69 3.44
CA ALA A 47 -1.40 -4.00 2.23
C ALA A 47 -2.57 -3.32 1.50
N TYR A 48 -3.73 -3.96 1.43
CA TYR A 48 -4.94 -3.38 0.83
C TYR A 48 -5.45 -2.16 1.61
N VAL A 49 -5.50 -2.24 2.95
CA VAL A 49 -5.89 -1.11 3.81
C VAL A 49 -4.91 0.06 3.66
N LEU A 50 -3.61 -0.21 3.62
CA LEU A 50 -2.58 0.79 3.34
C LEU A 50 -2.80 1.43 1.96
N MET A 51 -3.07 0.63 0.93
CA MET A 51 -3.34 1.14 -0.42
C MET A 51 -4.57 2.07 -0.45
N LEU A 52 -5.65 1.72 0.26
CA LEU A 52 -6.83 2.57 0.39
C LEU A 52 -6.54 3.88 1.15
N ALA A 53 -5.75 3.81 2.21
CA ALA A 53 -5.33 5.01 2.96
C ALA A 53 -4.48 5.93 2.07
N VAL A 54 -3.54 5.37 1.31
CA VAL A 54 -2.73 6.10 0.33
C VAL A 54 -3.60 6.70 -0.75
N LYS A 55 -4.59 5.96 -1.27
CA LYS A 55 -5.53 6.46 -2.28
C LYS A 55 -6.30 7.68 -1.76
N LYS A 56 -6.83 7.61 -0.52
CA LYS A 56 -7.49 8.76 0.13
C LYS A 56 -6.57 9.96 0.32
N ILE A 57 -5.31 9.75 0.73
CA ILE A 57 -4.31 10.82 0.85
C ILE A 57 -3.97 11.41 -0.53
N ARG A 58 -3.98 10.56 -1.58
CA ARG A 58 -3.75 10.99 -2.95
C ARG A 58 -4.87 11.89 -3.46
N GLU A 59 -6.11 11.48 -3.23
CA GLU A 59 -7.33 12.21 -3.60
C GLU A 59 -7.41 13.55 -2.87
N LYS A 60 -7.18 13.59 -1.55
CA LYS A 60 -7.19 14.86 -0.79
C LYS A 60 -6.13 15.86 -1.29
N GLY A 61 -4.89 15.40 -1.49
CA GLY A 61 -3.84 16.29 -2.02
C GLY A 61 -3.95 16.56 -3.54
N MET A 62 -4.86 15.91 -4.27
CA MET A 62 -5.24 16.33 -5.62
C MET A 62 -6.38 17.35 -5.59
N ALA A 63 -7.32 17.22 -4.64
CA ALA A 63 -8.40 18.19 -4.44
C ALA A 63 -7.86 19.56 -4.01
N GLU A 64 -6.84 19.63 -3.15
CA GLU A 64 -6.16 20.90 -2.82
C GLU A 64 -5.47 21.51 -4.04
N LYS A 65 -4.77 20.71 -4.86
CA LYS A 65 -4.13 21.19 -6.10
C LYS A 65 -5.14 21.65 -7.15
N GLN A 66 -6.32 21.04 -7.22
CA GLN A 66 -7.40 21.48 -8.12
C GLN A 66 -8.09 22.75 -7.62
N GLN A 67 -8.09 23.03 -6.32
CA GLN A 67 -8.61 24.28 -5.77
C GLN A 67 -7.65 25.45 -6.02
N GLU A 68 -6.33 25.28 -5.87
CA GLU A 68 -5.36 26.34 -6.19
C GLU A 68 -5.38 26.73 -7.67
N SER A 69 -5.48 25.77 -8.59
CA SER A 69 -5.51 26.05 -10.04
C SER A 69 -6.79 26.75 -10.54
N LYS A 70 -7.83 26.87 -9.71
CA LYS A 70 -9.09 27.54 -10.08
C LYS A 70 -9.19 28.98 -9.55
N VAL A 71 -8.18 29.43 -8.82
CA VAL A 71 -8.11 30.75 -8.17
C VAL A 71 -7.08 31.68 -8.87
N GLU A 72 -6.34 31.18 -9.87
CA GLU A 72 -5.45 31.96 -10.73
C GLU A 72 -6.15 32.47 -12.00
#